data_AF-A0A4R9VTI8-F1
#
_entry.id   AF-A0A4R9VTI8-F1
#
_cell.length_a   1.000
_cell.length_b   1.000
_cell.length_c   1.000
_cell.angle_alpha   90.00
_cell.angle_beta   90.00
_cell.angle_gamma   90.00
#
_symmetry.space_group_name_H-M   'P 1'
#
loop_
_entity.id
_entity.type
_entity.pdbx_description
1 polymer ?
#
loop_
_entity_poly.entity_id
_entity_poly.type
_entity_poly.pdbx_seq_one_letter_code
_entity_poly.pdbx_strand_id
1 'polypeptide(L)' 'MNMIICGVDVSKDWLDAHVWPDGAVERFTNDATGIAALWLFCHNHGATHAVMEASGGYER' A
#
# COMPACT_ATOMS: atom_id res chain seq x y z
N MET A 1 -11.77 -14.69 11.58
CA MET A 1 -10.35 -14.49 11.20
C MET A 1 -10.03 -13.02 11.34
N ASN A 2 -9.00 -12.65 12.10
CA ASN A 2 -8.43 -11.31 12.03
C ASN A 2 -7.46 -11.29 10.85
N MET A 3 -7.83 -10.62 9.77
CA MET A 3 -7.02 -10.51 8.57
C MET A 3 -6.18 -9.24 8.62
N ILE A 4 -4.86 -9.36 8.42
CA ILE A 4 -3.99 -8.18 8.27
C ILE A 4 -4.07 -7.77 6.79
N ILE A 5 -4.45 -6.51 6.57
CA ILE A 5 -4.61 -5.92 5.24
C ILE A 5 -3.77 -4.65 5.14
N CYS A 6 -3.23 -4.38 3.96
CA CYS A 6 -2.63 -3.10 3.62
C CYS A 6 -3.58 -2.35 2.69
N GLY A 7 -4.14 -1.22 3.14
CA GLY A 7 -4.76 -0.25 2.25
C GLY A 7 -3.67 0.54 1.52
N VAL A 8 -3.86 0.81 0.23
CA VAL A 8 -2.91 1.56 -0.59
C VAL A 8 -3.65 2.59 -1.44
N ASP A 9 -3.41 3.86 -1.17
CA ASP A 9 -3.90 4.95 -2.02
C ASP A 9 -2.89 5.18 -3.15
N VAL A 10 -3.35 4.98 -4.38
CA VAL A 10 -2.54 5.06 -5.60
C VAL A 10 -2.75 6.43 -6.24
N SER A 11 -1.73 7.27 -6.14
CA SER A 11 -1.64 8.54 -6.85
C SER A 11 -0.65 8.46 -8.03
N LYS A 12 -0.39 9.59 -8.68
CA LYS A 12 0.49 9.64 -9.87
C LYS A 12 1.91 9.20 -9.51
N ASP A 13 2.52 9.87 -8.53
CA ASP A 13 3.93 9.68 -8.17
C ASP A 13 4.10 8.92 -6.86
N TRP A 14 3.02 8.66 -6.11
CA TRP A 14 3.07 8.11 -4.76
C TRP A 14 2.07 6.97 -4.53
N LEU A 15 2.49 6.04 -3.68
CA LEU A 15 1.69 4.98 -3.09
C LEU A 15 1.69 5.18 -1.57
N ASP A 16 0.54 5.53 -1.00
CA ASP A 16 0.38 5.70 0.44
C ASP A 16 -0.17 4.42 1.06
N ALA A 17 0.61 3.75 1.91
CA ALA A 17 0.27 2.47 2.49
C ALA A 17 -0.15 2.61 3.96
N HIS A 18 -1.17 1.86 4.37
CA HIS A 18 -1.62 1.75 5.76
C HIS A 18 -2.01 0.32 6.11
N VAL A 19 -1.33 -0.28 7.10
CA VAL A 19 -1.61 -1.64 7.57
C VAL A 19 -2.65 -1.61 8.68
N TRP A 20 -3.74 -2.36 8.51
CA TRP A 20 -4.72 -2.62 9.55
C TRP A 20 -4.56 -4.02 10.15
N PRO A 21 -4.67 -4.22 11.48
CA PRO A 21 -4.99 -3.22 12.51
C PRO A 21 -3.78 -2.55 13.18
N ASP A 22 -2.56 -2.92 12.79
CA ASP A 22 -1.28 -2.44 13.37
C ASP A 22 -1.16 -0.90 13.36
N GLY A 23 -1.63 -0.26 12.28
CA GLY A 23 -1.55 1.19 12.10
C GLY A 23 -0.25 1.67 11.47
N ALA A 24 0.61 0.75 11.00
CA ALA A 24 1.82 1.10 10.28
C ALA A 24 1.50 1.86 8.99
N VAL A 25 2.22 2.96 8.76
CA VAL A 25 2.06 3.81 7.57
C VAL A 25 3.40 4.05 6.90
N GLU A 26 3.43 4.02 5.58
CA GLU A 26 4.61 4.38 4.80
C GLU A 26 4.20 4.86 3.41
N ARG A 27 4.98 5.79 2.84
CA ARG A 27 4.78 6.30 1.48
C ARG A 27 5.91 5.85 0.58
N PHE A 28 5.57 5.33 -0.59
CA PHE A 28 6.51 4.87 -1.60
C PHE A 28 6.33 5.63 -2.91
N THR A 29 7.37 5.68 -3.75
CA THR A 29 7.22 6.18 -5.12
C THR A 29 6.36 5.23 -5.95
N ASN A 30 5.56 5.77 -6.88
CA ASN A 30 4.81 4.96 -7.84
C ASN A 30 5.69 4.58 -9.04
N ASP A 31 6.79 3.89 -8.74
CA ASP A 31 7.73 3.33 -9.72
C ASP A 31 8.12 1.89 -9.31
N ALA A 32 8.94 1.23 -10.12
CA ALA A 32 9.35 -0.15 -9.85
C ALA A 32 10.08 -0.33 -8.50
N THR A 33 10.86 0.67 -8.06
CA THR A 33 11.58 0.63 -6.79
C THR A 33 10.62 0.77 -5.63
N GLY A 34 9.70 1.72 -5.69
CA GLY A 34 8.70 1.94 -4.65
C GLY A 34 7.68 0.80 -4.55
N ILE A 35 7.30 0.16 -5.67
CA ILE A 35 6.45 -1.05 -5.66
C ILE A 35 7.15 -2.22 -4.95
N ALA A 36 8.46 -2.42 -5.19
CA ALA A 36 9.22 -3.45 -4.50
C ALA A 36 9.32 -3.19 -2.98
N ALA A 37 9.51 -1.91 -2.60
CA ALA A 37 9.51 -1.49 -1.20
C ALA A 37 8.14 -1.68 -0.52
N LEU A 38 7.05 -1.33 -1.21
CA LEU A 38 5.69 -1.57 -0.76
C LEU A 38 5.41 -3.07 -0.52
N TRP A 39 5.87 -3.94 -1.43
CA TRP A 39 5.74 -5.37 -1.25
C TRP A 39 6.48 -5.86 0.00
N LEU A 40 7.71 -5.39 0.23
CA LEU A 40 8.50 -5.75 1.40
C LEU A 40 7.84 -5.24 2.69
N PHE A 41 7.30 -4.01 2.68
CA PHE A 41 6.52 -3.44 3.78
C PHE A 41 5.33 -4.34 4.13
N CYS A 42 4.49 -4.68 3.15
CA CYS A 42 3.36 -5.60 3.35
C CYS A 42 3.80 -6.95 3.93
N HIS A 43 4.88 -7.52 3.40
CA HIS A 43 5.42 -8.80 3.88
C HIS A 43 5.88 -8.73 5.33
N ASN A 44 6.64 -7.68 5.69
CA ASN A 44 7.18 -7.50 7.03
C ASN A 44 6.09 -7.30 8.09
N HIS A 45 4.97 -6.68 7.73
CA HIS A 45 3.81 -6.51 8.61
C HIS A 45 2.83 -7.69 8.57
N GLY A 46 3.12 -8.75 7.80
CA GLY A 46 2.27 -9.94 7.70
C GLY A 46 0.94 -9.68 6.98
N ALA A 47 0.85 -8.64 6.15
CA ALA A 47 -0.33 -8.36 5.36
C ALA A 47 -0.55 -9.47 4.32
N THR A 48 -1.76 -10.02 4.30
CA THR A 48 -2.14 -11.11 3.37
C THR A 48 -2.83 -10.60 2.12
N HIS A 49 -3.32 -9.36 2.17
CA HIS A 49 -4.05 -8.70 1.10
C HIS A 49 -3.61 -7.24 1.02
N ALA A 50 -3.46 -6.73 -0.20
CA ALA A 50 -3.35 -5.31 -0.49
C ALA A 50 -4.65 -4.87 -1.16
N VAL A 51 -5.26 -3.80 -0.65
CA VAL A 51 -6.48 -3.19 -1.18
C VAL A 51 -6.08 -1.85 -1.80
N MET A 52 -6.30 -1.71 -3.11
CA MET A 52 -5.84 -0.55 -3.86
C MET A 52 -7.00 0.42 -4.11
N GLU A 53 -6.83 1.68 -3.73
CA GLU A 53 -7.75 2.78 -4.05
C GLU A 53 -7.06 3.74 -5.02
N ALA A 54 -7.66 3.98 -6.19
CA ALA A 54 -7.17 5.02 -7.09
C ALA A 54 -7.59 6.40 -6.56
N SER A 55 -6.62 7.24 -6.22
CA SER A 55 -6.83 8.60 -5.68
C SER A 55 -6.19 9.69 -6.55
N GLY A 56 -5.53 9.29 -7.65
CA GLY A 56 -4.75 10.16 -8.52
C GLY A 56 -5.54 10.96 -9.56
N GLY A 57 -6.85 10.68 -9.75
CA GLY A 57 -7.68 11.34 -10.76
C GLY A 57 -7.42 10.84 -12.19
N TYR A 58 -6.86 9.64 -12.34
CA TYR A 58 -6.55 9.01 -13.64
C TYR A 58 -7.53 7.89 -13.99
N GLU A 59 -8.30 7.42 -13.01
CA GLU A 59 -9.47 6.58 -13.19
C GLU A 59 -10.45 7.25 -14.19
N ARG A 60 -10.76 6.54 -15.28
CA ARG A 60 -11.70 6.94 -16.33
C ARG A 60 -12.74 5.85 -16.53
#